data_AF-A0A4Q4V6B1-F1
#
_entry.id   AF-A0A4Q4V6B1-F1
#
_cell.length_a   1.000
_cell.length_b   1.000
_cell.length_c   1.000
_cell.angle_alpha   90.00
_cell.angle_beta   90.00
_cell.angle_gamma   90.00
#
_symmetry.space_group_name_H-M   'P 1'
#
loop_
_entity.id
_entity.type
_entity.pdbx_description
1 polymer ?
#
loop_
_entity_poly.entity_id
_entity_poly.type
_entity_poly.pdbx_seq_one_letter_code
_entity_poly.pdbx_strand_id
1 'polypeptide(L)'
;MQFLKTAILGLSLATASLSQPLEDRQIQIIYFTFHGGPASYQLAVPDDGTVMPTNNNIAVSIIDTPDYNALALCDFNTAGVATLQPYVTPDGLQQIIVGPPQPIISVSCKGKCVPTYGECYINGQFVGPCCDGFCAANRCRPWNISGP
;
A
#
# COMPACT_ATOMS: atom_id res chain seq x y z
N MET A 1 33.40 -63.43 -35.44
CA MET A 1 33.77 -62.24 -34.63
C MET A 1 33.48 -61.03 -35.50
N GLN A 2 32.71 -59.99 -35.17
CA GLN A 2 31.95 -59.59 -33.98
C GLN A 2 31.09 -58.40 -34.46
N PHE A 3 29.77 -58.40 -34.22
CA PHE A 3 28.89 -57.29 -34.58
C PHE A 3 29.05 -56.15 -33.56
N LEU A 4 29.45 -54.96 -34.00
CA LEU A 4 29.51 -53.78 -33.13
C LEU A 4 28.11 -53.14 -33.03
N LYS A 5 27.51 -53.20 -31.84
CA LYS A 5 26.25 -52.51 -31.51
C LYS A 5 26.59 -51.14 -30.94
N THR A 6 26.24 -50.06 -31.64
CA THR A 6 26.40 -48.69 -31.15
C THR A 6 25.13 -48.26 -30.43
N ALA A 7 25.21 -48.07 -29.10
CA ALA A 7 24.13 -47.55 -28.27
C ALA A 7 24.25 -46.01 -28.20
N ILE A 8 23.19 -45.29 -28.60
CA ILE A 8 23.09 -43.84 -28.48
C ILE A 8 22.45 -43.52 -27.11
N LEU A 9 23.23 -42.93 -26.21
CA LEU A 9 22.73 -42.40 -24.93
C LEU A 9 22.04 -41.05 -25.17
N GLY A 10 20.75 -40.98 -24.87
CA GLY A 10 19.99 -39.72 -24.82
C GLY A 10 20.31 -38.93 -23.55
N LEU A 11 20.63 -37.66 -23.70
CA LEU A 11 20.94 -36.73 -22.60
C LEU A 11 19.70 -35.87 -22.31
N SER A 12 18.94 -36.24 -21.28
CA SER A 12 17.78 -35.47 -20.81
C SER A 12 18.25 -34.29 -19.94
N LEU A 13 18.10 -33.06 -20.43
CA LEU A 13 18.32 -31.84 -19.65
C LEU A 13 17.12 -31.62 -18.70
N ALA A 14 17.26 -32.02 -17.45
CA ALA A 14 16.32 -31.65 -16.39
C ALA A 14 16.54 -30.17 -16.01
N THR A 15 15.69 -29.27 -16.50
CA THR A 15 15.61 -27.90 -16.00
C THR A 15 14.98 -27.92 -14.60
N ALA A 16 15.79 -27.81 -13.56
CA ALA A 16 15.30 -27.55 -12.22
C ALA A 16 14.80 -26.09 -12.17
N SER A 17 13.49 -25.89 -12.02
CA SER A 17 12.94 -24.57 -11.68
C SER A 17 13.37 -24.23 -10.25
N LEU A 18 14.18 -23.18 -10.06
CA LEU A 18 14.38 -22.61 -8.73
C LEU A 18 13.07 -21.98 -8.26
N SER A 19 12.29 -22.71 -7.46
CA SER A 19 11.23 -22.14 -6.64
C SER A 19 11.91 -21.34 -5.53
N GLN A 20 11.86 -20.01 -5.63
CA GLN A 20 12.29 -19.12 -4.55
C GLN A 20 11.38 -19.38 -3.34
N PRO A 21 11.89 -19.52 -2.12
CA PRO A 21 11.03 -19.61 -0.94
C PRO A 21 10.18 -18.34 -0.87
N LEU A 22 8.88 -18.48 -0.61
CA LEU A 22 8.03 -17.34 -0.30
C LEU A 22 8.61 -16.65 0.93
N GLU A 23 9.09 -15.42 0.77
CA GLU A 23 9.43 -14.55 1.89
C GLU A 23 8.17 -14.40 2.76
N ASP A 24 8.29 -14.65 4.07
CA ASP A 24 7.20 -14.44 5.02
C ASP A 24 6.89 -12.95 5.07
N ARG A 25 5.81 -12.56 4.38
CA ARG A 25 5.42 -11.16 4.26
C ARG A 25 4.83 -10.73 5.60
N GLN A 26 5.62 -10.05 6.41
CA GLN A 26 5.15 -9.45 7.66
C GLN A 26 3.96 -8.51 7.39
N ILE A 27 2.76 -8.94 7.78
CA ILE A 27 1.51 -8.19 7.60
C ILE A 27 1.44 -7.06 8.65
N GLN A 28 1.16 -5.85 8.19
CA GLN A 28 0.87 -4.70 9.03
C GLN A 28 -0.63 -4.43 9.08
N ILE A 29 -1.15 -4.01 10.25
CA ILE A 29 -2.51 -3.51 10.40
C ILE A 29 -2.49 -1.97 10.33
N ILE A 30 -3.25 -1.41 9.40
CA ILE A 30 -3.46 0.03 9.25
C ILE A 30 -4.79 0.40 9.92
N TYR A 31 -4.75 1.46 10.73
CA TYR A 31 -5.93 1.99 11.41
C TYR A 31 -6.43 3.23 10.68
N PHE A 32 -7.67 3.17 10.22
CA PHE A 32 -8.37 4.25 9.54
C PHE A 32 -9.38 4.89 10.49
N THR A 33 -9.58 6.20 10.36
CA THR A 33 -10.78 6.88 10.85
C THR A 33 -11.49 7.55 9.69
N PHE A 34 -12.79 7.27 9.54
CA PHE A 34 -13.64 7.84 8.51
C PHE A 34 -14.59 8.85 9.15
N HIS A 35 -14.64 10.06 8.61
CA HIS A 35 -15.45 11.16 9.14
C HIS A 35 -16.52 11.58 8.14
N GLY A 36 -17.76 11.74 8.61
CA GLY A 36 -18.87 12.26 7.82
C GLY A 36 -19.79 13.13 8.69
N GLY A 37 -19.82 14.42 8.40
CA GLY A 37 -20.52 15.40 9.24
C GLY A 37 -20.05 15.32 10.70
N PRO A 38 -20.94 15.19 11.70
CA PRO A 38 -20.56 15.05 13.10
C PRO A 38 -20.21 13.60 13.52
N ALA A 39 -20.29 12.62 12.62
CA ALA A 39 -20.10 11.20 12.94
C ALA A 39 -18.77 10.67 12.41
N SER A 40 -18.25 9.61 13.05
CA SER A 40 -17.06 8.89 12.59
C SER A 40 -17.10 7.41 12.95
N TYR A 41 -16.27 6.62 12.26
CA TYR A 41 -16.01 5.22 12.60
C TYR A 41 -14.57 4.84 12.27
N GLN A 42 -14.08 3.77 12.89
CA GLN A 42 -12.73 3.25 12.69
C GLN A 42 -12.76 1.89 11.99
N LEU A 43 -11.71 1.58 11.23
CA LEU A 43 -11.51 0.27 10.61
C LEU A 43 -10.03 -0.11 10.69
N ALA A 44 -9.77 -1.36 11.02
CA ALA A 44 -8.44 -1.96 10.94
C ALA A 44 -8.34 -2.77 9.64
N VAL A 45 -7.34 -2.48 8.79
CA VAL A 45 -7.15 -3.10 7.48
C VAL A 45 -5.74 -3.68 7.37
N PRO A 46 -5.57 -4.97 7.04
CA PRO A 46 -4.26 -5.55 6.78
C PRO A 46 -3.68 -5.08 5.43
N ASP A 47 -2.35 -4.99 5.32
CA ASP A 47 -1.63 -4.63 4.09
C ASP A 47 -1.38 -5.81 3.12
N ASP A 48 -2.13 -6.90 3.27
CA ASP A 48 -2.02 -8.14 2.50
C ASP A 48 -2.88 -8.17 1.23
N GLY A 49 -3.69 -7.13 1.01
CA GLY A 49 -4.63 -7.02 -0.11
C GLY A 49 -6.03 -7.57 0.18
N THR A 50 -6.31 -8.02 1.40
CA THR A 50 -7.66 -8.44 1.79
C THR A 50 -8.64 -7.27 1.70
N VAL A 51 -9.82 -7.53 1.11
CA VAL A 51 -10.90 -6.54 1.01
C VAL A 51 -11.70 -6.53 2.30
N MET A 52 -11.61 -5.41 3.01
CA MET A 52 -12.31 -5.21 4.28
C MET A 52 -13.60 -4.40 4.04
N PRO A 53 -14.80 -4.99 4.24
CA PRO A 53 -16.04 -4.24 4.17
C PRO A 53 -16.14 -3.28 5.36
N THR A 54 -16.60 -2.04 5.12
CA THR A 54 -16.78 -1.05 6.18
C THR A 54 -18.06 -1.28 6.98
N ASN A 55 -19.09 -1.83 6.32
CA ASN A 55 -20.44 -2.03 6.84
C ASN A 55 -21.04 -0.77 7.49
N ASN A 56 -20.77 0.40 6.91
CA ASN A 56 -21.20 1.69 7.44
C ASN A 56 -21.78 2.57 6.31
N ASN A 57 -22.87 3.29 6.60
CA ASN A 57 -23.57 4.15 5.65
C ASN A 57 -23.34 5.66 5.86
N ILE A 58 -22.41 6.04 6.75
CA ILE A 58 -22.01 7.44 6.94
C ILE A 58 -21.47 7.99 5.61
N ALA A 59 -21.93 9.18 5.23
CA ALA A 59 -21.41 9.91 4.08
C ALA A 59 -20.04 10.50 4.43
N VAL A 60 -18.98 9.73 4.16
CA VAL A 60 -17.59 10.09 4.48
C VAL A 60 -17.12 11.24 3.60
N SER A 61 -16.55 12.27 4.21
CA SER A 61 -15.91 13.41 3.55
C SER A 61 -14.41 13.49 3.81
N ILE A 62 -13.92 12.88 4.90
CA ILE A 62 -12.50 12.88 5.30
C ILE A 62 -12.13 11.46 5.78
N ILE A 63 -10.94 11.00 5.40
CA ILE A 63 -10.34 9.74 5.86
C ILE A 63 -8.97 10.05 6.44
N ASP A 64 -8.76 9.65 7.69
CA ASP A 64 -7.50 9.82 8.42
C ASP A 64 -6.72 8.51 8.49
N THR A 65 -5.43 8.58 8.16
CA THR A 65 -4.46 7.47 8.26
C THR A 65 -3.07 8.02 8.65
N PRO A 66 -2.85 8.37 9.92
CA PRO A 66 -1.72 9.23 10.34
C PRO A 66 -0.32 8.66 10.13
N ASP A 67 -0.16 7.38 9.77
CA ASP A 67 1.15 6.73 9.62
C ASP A 67 1.25 5.88 8.35
N TYR A 68 0.39 6.14 7.36
CA TYR A 68 0.36 5.33 6.15
C TYR A 68 -0.07 6.14 4.93
N ASN A 69 0.57 5.86 3.79
CA ASN A 69 0.20 6.48 2.52
C ASN A 69 -0.97 5.74 1.87
N ALA A 70 -2.14 5.83 2.52
CA ALA A 70 -3.32 5.09 2.09
C ALA A 70 -3.80 5.48 0.69
N LEU A 71 -3.56 6.73 0.26
CA LEU A 71 -3.94 7.16 -1.08
C LEU A 71 -3.12 6.45 -2.17
N ALA A 72 -1.84 6.15 -1.90
CA ALA A 72 -0.97 5.45 -2.86
C ALA A 72 -1.03 3.92 -2.74
N LEU A 73 -1.41 3.40 -1.56
CA LEU A 73 -1.25 1.98 -1.22
C LEU A 73 -2.58 1.26 -0.90
N CYS A 74 -3.71 1.96 -0.92
CA CYS A 74 -5.02 1.36 -0.71
C CYS A 74 -6.00 1.70 -1.83
N ASP A 75 -6.89 0.75 -2.09
CA ASP A 75 -8.05 0.93 -2.93
C ASP A 75 -9.28 1.15 -2.05
N PHE A 76 -9.98 2.25 -2.28
CA PHE A 76 -11.25 2.55 -1.63
C PHE A 76 -12.40 2.33 -2.63
N ASN A 77 -13.27 1.39 -2.32
CA ASN A 77 -14.51 1.21 -3.06
C ASN A 77 -15.56 2.15 -2.45
N THR A 78 -16.09 3.08 -3.25
CA THR A 78 -17.09 4.06 -2.83
C THR A 78 -18.47 3.73 -3.39
N ALA A 79 -19.54 4.15 -2.70
CA ALA A 79 -20.92 3.84 -3.09
C ALA A 79 -21.30 4.34 -4.50
N GLY A 80 -20.61 5.35 -5.00
CA GLY A 80 -20.69 5.85 -6.36
C GLY A 80 -19.36 6.44 -6.81
N VAL A 81 -19.39 7.30 -7.83
CA VAL A 81 -18.18 7.99 -8.31
C VAL A 81 -17.72 8.98 -7.23
N ALA A 82 -16.47 8.83 -6.81
CA ALA A 82 -15.80 9.70 -5.85
C ALA A 82 -14.46 10.18 -6.41
N THR A 83 -14.07 11.40 -6.05
CA THR A 83 -12.70 11.88 -6.15
C THR A 83 -12.08 11.79 -4.76
N LEU A 84 -10.91 11.13 -4.68
CA LEU A 84 -10.08 11.06 -3.49
C LEU A 84 -8.89 11.99 -3.69
N GLN A 85 -8.76 13.00 -2.84
CA GLN A 85 -7.71 14.01 -2.96
C GLN A 85 -6.88 14.05 -1.67
N PRO A 86 -5.53 14.06 -1.75
CA PRO A 86 -4.70 14.25 -0.57
C PRO A 86 -4.89 15.66 -0.03
N TYR A 87 -4.97 15.78 1.30
CA TYR A 87 -4.97 17.03 2.02
C TYR A 87 -4.04 16.91 3.22
N VAL A 88 -3.35 18.00 3.55
CA VAL A 88 -2.44 18.06 4.68
C VAL A 88 -2.96 19.17 5.58
N THR A 89 -3.26 18.85 6.84
CA THR A 89 -3.72 19.84 7.81
C THR A 89 -2.60 20.83 8.14
N PRO A 90 -2.90 22.00 8.71
CA PRO A 90 -1.87 22.94 9.16
C PRO A 90 -0.85 22.33 10.14
N ASP A 91 -1.27 21.32 10.92
CA ASP A 91 -0.42 20.59 11.87
C ASP A 91 0.44 19.50 11.19
N GLY A 92 0.31 19.35 9.87
CA GLY A 92 1.06 18.38 9.06
C GLY A 92 0.46 16.98 9.01
N LEU A 93 -0.80 16.78 9.43
CA LEU A 93 -1.44 15.47 9.34
C LEU A 93 -1.95 15.22 7.92
N GLN A 94 -1.58 14.09 7.34
CA GLN A 94 -2.10 13.65 6.04
C GLN A 94 -3.52 13.08 6.17
N GLN A 95 -4.42 13.57 5.33
CA GLN A 95 -5.81 13.15 5.21
C GLN A 95 -6.17 12.90 3.73
N ILE A 96 -7.26 12.16 3.51
CA ILE A 96 -7.87 12.00 2.18
C ILE A 96 -9.25 12.63 2.21
N ILE A 97 -9.48 13.60 1.32
CA ILE A 97 -10.78 14.22 1.12
C ILE A 97 -11.56 13.40 0.11
N VAL A 98 -12.83 13.12 0.43
CA VAL A 98 -13.76 12.36 -0.40
C VAL A 98 -14.83 13.29 -0.95
N GLY A 99 -14.85 13.48 -2.28
CA GLY A 99 -15.78 14.38 -2.96
C GLY A 99 -16.54 13.70 -4.11
N PRO A 100 -17.89 13.73 -4.14
CA PRO A 100 -18.80 14.19 -3.08
C PRO A 100 -18.80 13.25 -1.86
N PRO A 101 -19.19 13.74 -0.66
CA PRO A 101 -19.28 12.90 0.53
C PRO A 101 -20.23 11.72 0.34
N GLN A 102 -19.76 10.51 0.64
CA GLN A 102 -20.52 9.28 0.40
C GLN A 102 -19.98 8.10 1.21
N PRO A 103 -20.75 7.01 1.38
CA PRO A 103 -20.25 5.82 2.03
C PRO A 103 -19.06 5.21 1.30
N ILE A 104 -18.06 4.78 2.08
CA ILE A 104 -17.01 3.87 1.63
C ILE A 104 -17.56 2.46 1.85
N ILE A 105 -17.59 1.63 0.81
CA ILE A 105 -18.12 0.26 0.84
C ILE A 105 -17.08 -0.72 1.37
N SER A 106 -15.84 -0.59 0.91
CA SER A 106 -14.73 -1.44 1.35
C SER A 106 -13.38 -0.77 1.12
N VAL A 107 -12.37 -1.26 1.84
CA VAL A 107 -10.96 -0.84 1.67
C VAL A 107 -10.09 -2.07 1.57
N SER A 108 -9.11 -2.05 0.66
CA SER A 108 -8.02 -3.04 0.62
C SER A 108 -6.69 -2.32 0.50
N CYS A 109 -5.71 -2.69 1.31
CA CYS A 109 -4.38 -2.08 1.29
C CYS A 109 -3.33 -3.10 0.89
N LYS A 110 -2.33 -2.68 0.12
CA LYS A 110 -1.20 -3.52 -0.25
C LYS A 110 0.09 -2.74 -0.31
N GLY A 111 1.10 -3.27 0.38
CA GLY A 111 2.46 -2.73 0.31
C GLY A 111 2.82 -1.93 1.54
N LYS A 112 4.08 -1.48 1.55
CA LYS A 112 4.66 -0.73 2.65
C LYS A 112 5.13 0.61 2.13
N CYS A 113 5.08 1.60 3.00
CA CYS A 113 5.63 2.92 2.76
C CYS A 113 6.99 3.06 3.46
N VAL A 114 7.77 4.03 3.01
CA VAL A 114 9.06 4.36 3.60
C VAL A 114 8.83 5.27 4.81
N PRO A 115 9.37 4.93 5.99
CA PRO A 115 9.21 5.76 7.19
C PRO A 115 9.91 7.11 7.02
N THR A 116 9.54 8.08 7.85
CA THR A 116 10.15 9.41 7.86
C THR A 116 11.68 9.33 7.94
N TYR A 117 12.37 10.13 7.13
CA TYR A 117 13.84 10.12 6.92
C TYR A 117 14.44 8.87 6.26
N GLY A 118 13.63 7.84 5.97
CA GLY A 118 14.02 6.70 5.16
C GLY A 118 14.27 7.09 3.70
N GLU A 119 14.94 6.22 2.95
CA GLU A 119 15.31 6.47 1.55
C GLU A 119 14.15 6.09 0.62
N CYS A 120 13.53 7.08 -0.03
CA CYS A 120 12.47 6.87 -1.04
C CYS A 120 13.03 6.61 -2.44
N TYR A 121 14.32 6.92 -2.65
CA TYR A 121 15.08 6.52 -3.82
C TYR A 121 16.43 5.93 -3.40
N ILE A 122 16.78 4.78 -3.98
CA ILE A 122 18.10 4.14 -3.80
C ILE A 122 18.72 4.00 -5.19
N ASN A 123 19.90 4.60 -5.40
CA ASN A 123 20.58 4.61 -6.71
C ASN A 123 19.70 5.12 -7.86
N GLY A 124 18.80 6.08 -7.59
CA GLY A 124 17.85 6.61 -8.58
C GLY A 124 16.61 5.73 -8.83
N GLN A 125 16.48 4.58 -8.17
CA GLN A 125 15.29 3.73 -8.24
C GLN A 125 14.30 4.09 -7.14
N PHE A 126 13.04 4.32 -7.51
CA PHE A 126 11.95 4.53 -6.54
C PHE A 126 11.67 3.23 -5.79
N VAL A 127 11.67 3.30 -4.45
CA VAL A 127 11.44 2.11 -3.61
C VAL A 127 10.07 2.11 -2.92
N GLY A 128 9.43 3.27 -2.79
CA GLY A 128 8.10 3.37 -2.22
C GLY A 128 7.72 4.79 -1.78
N PRO A 129 6.41 5.05 -1.61
CA PRO A 129 5.93 6.34 -1.13
C PRO A 129 6.30 6.53 0.34
N CYS A 130 6.42 7.77 0.79
CA CYS A 130 6.63 8.10 2.19
C CYS A 130 5.34 7.86 2.99
N CYS A 131 5.44 7.31 4.20
CA CYS A 131 4.28 6.95 5.03
C CYS A 131 3.44 8.18 5.40
N ASP A 132 4.11 9.17 5.99
CA ASP A 132 3.53 10.47 6.34
C ASP A 132 4.51 11.55 5.89
N GLY A 133 4.33 12.02 4.65
CA GLY A 133 5.22 13.01 4.07
C GLY A 133 5.40 12.92 2.56
N PHE A 134 6.44 13.61 2.10
CA PHE A 134 6.85 13.63 0.71
C PHE A 134 8.31 13.21 0.55
N CYS A 135 8.64 12.74 -0.65
CA CYS A 135 10.01 12.39 -1.00
C CYS A 135 10.75 13.65 -1.48
N ALA A 136 11.81 14.05 -0.77
CA ALA A 136 12.66 15.19 -1.13
C ALA A 136 14.10 14.73 -1.33
N ALA A 137 14.67 15.03 -2.51
CA ALA A 137 15.89 14.40 -3.00
C ALA A 137 15.75 12.87 -3.00
N ASN A 138 16.32 12.18 -2.01
CA ASN A 138 16.26 10.71 -1.89
C ASN A 138 15.63 10.26 -0.56
N ARG A 139 15.11 11.18 0.27
CA ARG A 139 14.61 10.85 1.61
C ARG A 139 13.20 11.36 1.87
N CYS A 140 12.47 10.60 2.66
CA CYS A 140 11.17 11.01 3.17
C CYS A 140 11.31 12.17 4.16
N ARG A 141 10.49 13.21 3.97
CA ARG A 141 10.38 14.36 4.86
C ARG A 141 8.95 14.46 5.35
N PRO A 142 8.73 14.80 6.63
CA PRO A 142 7.38 14.94 7.15
C PRO A 142 6.71 16.16 6.52
N TRP A 143 5.38 16.20 6.57
CA TRP A 143 4.62 17.33 6.08
C TRP A 143 4.73 18.58 6.97
N ASN A 144 4.93 18.40 8.27
CA ASN A 144 5.19 19.51 9.19
C ASN A 144 6.64 20.01 9.05
N ILE A 145 6.84 21.02 8.22
CA ILE A 145 8.16 21.68 8.06
C ILE A 145 8.44 22.74 9.14
N SER A 146 7.56 22.93 10.12
CA SER A 146 7.92 23.64 11.34
C SER A 146 9.02 22.83 12.03
N GLY A 147 10.26 23.32 11.93
CA GLY A 147 11.38 22.76 12.67
C GLY A 147 11.08 22.69 14.17
N PRO A 148 11.93 21.97 14.93
CA PRO A 148 11.90 22.06 16.39
C PRO A 148 11.97 23.52 16.87
#